data_AF-A0A662SKH2-F1
#
_entry.id   AF-A0A662SKH2-F1
#
_cell.length_a   1.000
_cell.length_b   1.000
_cell.length_c   1.000
_cell.angle_alpha   90.00
_cell.angle_beta   90.00
_cell.angle_gamma   90.00
#
_symmetry.space_group_name_H-M   'P 1'
#
loop_
_entity.id
_entity.type
_entity.pdbx_description
1 polymer ?
#
loop_
_entity_poly.entity_id
_entity_poly.type
_entity_poly.pdbx_seq_one_letter_code
_entity_poly.pdbx_strand_id
1 'polypeptide(L)'
;IPANEVAEAVRGSGLVRLGPKAVRAIRKLFSRAVREWAADIDEQVTSDPHRLTRIPNSLHGKTGLRALTISLSELSDIKPLRDAVGLPSDEVEVLIKVPVPRFRLGGEGFGPYEPGERVRLPLYCAALIALKGRGEVV
;
A
#
# COMPACT_ATOMS: atom_id res chain seq x y z
N ILE A 1 -6.10 -21.73 10.58
CA ILE A 1 -6.51 -22.90 11.38
C ILE A 1 -7.93 -22.65 11.86
N PRO A 2 -8.92 -23.44 11.42
CA PRO A 2 -10.29 -23.32 11.90
C PRO A 2 -10.34 -23.49 13.43
N ALA A 3 -11.11 -22.65 14.13
CA ALA A 3 -11.14 -22.58 15.60
C ALA A 3 -11.42 -23.94 16.29
N ASN A 4 -12.10 -24.81 15.57
CA ASN A 4 -12.45 -26.18 15.91
C ASN A 4 -11.25 -27.12 15.98
N GLU A 5 -10.26 -27.00 15.09
CA GLU A 5 -9.03 -27.83 15.13
C GLU A 5 -8.15 -27.47 16.34
N VAL A 6 -8.04 -26.17 16.66
CA VAL A 6 -7.32 -25.71 17.85
C VAL A 6 -7.99 -26.25 19.12
N ALA A 7 -9.32 -26.23 19.17
CA ALA A 7 -10.07 -26.77 20.30
C ALA A 7 -9.92 -28.29 20.46
N GLU A 8 -9.72 -29.02 19.36
CA GLU A 8 -9.51 -30.48 19.39
C GLU A 8 -8.09 -30.86 19.84
N ALA A 9 -7.07 -30.18 19.33
CA ALA A 9 -5.68 -30.37 19.74
C ALA A 9 -5.48 -30.10 21.24
N VAL A 10 -6.21 -29.13 21.78
CA VAL A 10 -6.22 -28.80 23.21
C VAL A 10 -6.81 -29.97 24.01
N ARG A 11 -7.94 -30.56 23.60
CA ARG A 11 -8.64 -31.63 24.37
C ARG A 11 -7.83 -32.90 24.68
N GLY A 12 -6.86 -33.28 23.84
CA GLY A 12 -6.07 -34.51 24.01
C GLY A 12 -4.83 -34.37 24.91
N SER A 13 -4.34 -33.16 25.12
CA SER A 13 -3.28 -32.87 26.09
C SER A 13 -3.91 -32.78 27.48
N GLY A 14 -3.36 -33.47 28.49
CA GLY A 14 -3.85 -33.47 29.87
C GLY A 14 -3.87 -32.08 30.50
N LEU A 15 -4.87 -31.27 30.15
CA LEU A 15 -4.97 -29.87 30.53
C LEU A 15 -5.42 -29.77 31.97
N VAL A 16 -4.59 -29.07 32.73
CA VAL A 16 -4.97 -28.29 33.92
C VAL A 16 -6.42 -27.83 33.78
N ARG A 17 -7.30 -28.23 34.70
CA ARG A 17 -8.65 -27.65 34.78
C ARG A 17 -8.50 -26.15 35.04
N LEU A 18 -8.55 -25.35 33.99
CA LEU A 18 -8.41 -23.90 34.08
C LEU A 18 -9.65 -23.34 34.77
N GLY A 19 -9.44 -22.71 35.93
CA GLY A 19 -10.50 -22.02 36.63
C GLY A 19 -11.06 -20.84 35.80
N PRO A 20 -12.28 -20.35 36.09
CA PRO A 20 -12.93 -19.28 35.32
C PRO A 20 -12.11 -17.99 35.20
N LYS A 21 -11.28 -17.67 36.21
CA LYS A 21 -10.37 -16.51 36.19
C LYS A 21 -9.27 -16.67 35.13
N ALA A 22 -8.68 -17.86 35.01
CA ALA A 22 -7.65 -18.16 34.02
C ALA A 22 -8.21 -18.08 32.60
N VAL A 23 -9.40 -18.65 32.36
CA VAL A 23 -10.08 -18.56 31.06
C VAL A 23 -10.35 -17.10 30.65
N ARG A 24 -10.80 -16.25 31.58
CA ARG A 24 -10.99 -14.81 31.33
C ARG A 24 -9.68 -14.10 30.98
N ALA A 25 -8.60 -14.42 31.71
CA ALA A 25 -7.28 -13.83 31.46
C ALA A 25 -6.76 -14.21 30.06
N ILE A 26 -6.86 -15.50 29.68
CA ILE A 26 -6.45 -15.99 28.36
C ILE A 26 -7.28 -15.33 27.25
N ARG A 27 -8.61 -15.21 27.41
CA ARG A 27 -9.45 -14.49 26.44
C ARG A 27 -9.01 -13.05 26.26
N LYS A 28 -8.74 -12.33 27.36
CA LYS A 28 -8.29 -10.94 27.29
C LYS A 28 -6.94 -10.81 26.58
N LEU A 29 -6.01 -11.73 26.85
CA LEU A 29 -4.71 -11.80 26.18
C LEU A 29 -4.87 -12.08 24.68
N PHE A 30 -5.69 -13.06 24.33
CA PHE A 30 -5.93 -13.44 22.94
C PHE A 30 -6.59 -12.30 22.15
N SER A 31 -7.60 -11.63 22.72
CA SER A 31 -8.20 -10.45 22.08
C SER A 31 -7.21 -9.31 21.88
N ARG A 32 -6.23 -9.16 22.78
CA ARG A 32 -5.16 -8.17 22.61
C ARG A 32 -4.19 -8.59 21.50
N ALA A 33 -3.76 -9.86 21.50
CA ALA A 33 -2.89 -10.40 20.47
C ALA A 33 -3.52 -10.29 19.07
N VAL A 34 -4.81 -10.63 18.92
CA VAL A 34 -5.51 -10.47 17.65
C VAL A 34 -5.52 -9.01 17.20
N ARG A 35 -5.80 -8.05 18.08
CA ARG A 35 -5.78 -6.63 17.70
C ARG A 35 -4.39 -6.11 17.32
N GLU A 36 -3.34 -6.64 17.94
CA GLU A 36 -1.96 -6.19 17.68
C GLU A 36 -1.32 -6.90 16.47
N TRP A 37 -1.71 -8.14 16.17
CA TRP A 37 -1.02 -8.99 15.20
C TRP A 37 -1.87 -9.41 14.00
N ALA A 38 -3.19 -9.15 14.01
CA ALA A 38 -4.01 -9.44 12.84
C ALA A 38 -3.57 -8.57 11.66
N ALA A 39 -3.49 -9.20 10.49
CA ALA A 39 -3.31 -8.47 9.24
C ALA A 39 -4.59 -7.68 8.94
N ASP A 40 -4.44 -6.39 8.66
CA ASP A 40 -5.52 -5.57 8.13
C ASP A 40 -5.66 -5.84 6.63
N ILE A 41 -6.70 -6.57 6.27
CA ILE A 41 -6.97 -7.01 4.91
C ILE A 41 -8.35 -6.52 4.47
N ASP A 42 -8.46 -6.19 3.18
CA ASP A 42 -9.76 -5.94 2.57
C ASP A 42 -10.49 -7.27 2.33
N GLU A 43 -11.47 -7.57 3.20
CA GLU A 43 -12.28 -8.79 3.12
C GLU A 43 -13.06 -8.88 1.80
N GLN A 44 -13.53 -7.73 1.26
CA GLN A 44 -14.29 -7.71 0.01
C GLN A 44 -13.42 -8.05 -1.19
N VAL A 45 -12.11 -7.76 -1.12
CA VAL A 45 -11.14 -8.20 -2.13
C VAL A 45 -10.88 -9.70 -2.02
N THR A 46 -10.73 -10.20 -0.79
CA THR A 46 -10.31 -11.59 -0.53
C THR A 46 -11.43 -12.60 -0.81
N SER A 47 -12.68 -12.24 -0.52
CA SER A 47 -13.82 -13.14 -0.63
C SER A 47 -14.41 -13.27 -2.05
N ASP A 48 -14.02 -12.40 -2.99
CA ASP A 48 -14.57 -12.37 -4.35
C ASP A 48 -13.67 -13.14 -5.35
N PRO A 49 -14.06 -14.35 -5.81
CA PRO A 49 -13.27 -15.14 -6.74
C PRO A 49 -13.29 -14.60 -8.18
N HIS A 50 -14.19 -13.66 -8.51
CA HIS A 50 -14.35 -13.10 -9.84
C HIS A 50 -13.78 -11.68 -9.97
N ARG A 51 -13.07 -11.21 -8.95
CA ARG A 51 -12.52 -9.87 -8.92
C ARG A 51 -11.42 -9.68 -9.97
N LEU A 52 -11.50 -8.56 -10.69
CA LEU A 52 -10.40 -8.11 -11.53
C LEU A 52 -9.24 -7.60 -10.68
N THR A 53 -8.07 -8.19 -10.87
CA THR A 53 -6.82 -7.73 -10.26
C THR A 53 -6.03 -6.87 -11.25
N ARG A 54 -5.20 -5.99 -10.72
CA ARG A 54 -4.36 -5.12 -11.56
C ARG A 54 -3.28 -5.97 -12.23
N ILE A 55 -3.08 -5.76 -13.54
CA ILE A 55 -2.02 -6.44 -14.29
C ILE A 55 -0.66 -6.08 -13.68
N PRO A 56 0.18 -7.06 -13.35
CA PRO A 56 1.52 -6.83 -12.83
C PRO A 56 2.34 -5.88 -13.72
N ASN A 57 3.06 -4.96 -13.10
CA ASN A 57 3.88 -3.93 -13.74
C ASN A 57 3.15 -2.93 -14.66
N SER A 58 1.82 -2.97 -14.76
CA SER A 58 1.02 -1.95 -15.44
C SER A 58 1.06 -0.60 -14.72
N LEU A 59 0.81 0.50 -15.44
CA LEU A 59 0.73 1.83 -14.85
C LEU A 59 -0.62 2.06 -14.15
N HIS A 60 -0.56 2.66 -12.96
CA HIS A 60 -1.73 3.04 -12.20
C HIS A 60 -2.31 4.37 -12.69
N GLY A 61 -3.54 4.35 -13.21
CA GLY A 61 -4.16 5.51 -13.87
C GLY A 61 -4.41 6.76 -13.01
N LYS A 62 -4.12 6.77 -11.70
CA LYS A 62 -4.16 7.99 -10.86
C LYS A 62 -2.79 8.51 -10.44
N THR A 63 -1.71 7.78 -10.73
CA THR A 63 -0.37 8.12 -10.24
C THR A 63 0.71 7.98 -11.29
N GLY A 64 0.49 7.19 -12.35
CA GLY A 64 1.52 6.87 -13.34
C GLY A 64 2.63 5.96 -12.80
N LEU A 65 2.46 5.40 -11.59
CA LEU A 65 3.40 4.43 -11.02
C LEU A 65 3.03 3.01 -11.41
N ARG A 66 4.03 2.15 -11.51
CA ARG A 66 3.85 0.73 -11.79
C ARG A 66 3.22 0.01 -10.61
N ALA A 67 2.37 -0.95 -10.91
CA ALA A 67 1.98 -2.02 -10.00
C ALA A 67 3.13 -3.01 -9.84
N LEU A 68 4.20 -2.56 -9.17
CA LEU A 68 5.46 -3.27 -9.11
C LEU A 68 5.29 -4.66 -8.51
N THR A 69 5.82 -5.67 -9.21
CA THR A 69 5.90 -7.03 -8.69
C THR A 69 7.15 -7.18 -7.84
N ILE A 70 7.01 -7.73 -6.64
CA ILE A 70 8.11 -8.01 -5.73
C ILE A 70 8.03 -9.43 -5.20
N SER A 71 9.19 -10.00 -4.91
CA SER A 71 9.35 -11.20 -4.10
C SER A 71 9.24 -10.89 -2.61
N LEU A 72 9.05 -11.92 -1.78
CA LEU A 72 9.00 -11.76 -0.33
C LEU A 72 10.33 -11.22 0.24
N SER A 73 11.46 -11.60 -0.36
CA SER A 73 12.79 -11.11 0.03
C SER A 73 13.00 -9.62 -0.26
N GLU A 74 12.33 -9.06 -1.26
CA GLU A 74 12.47 -7.64 -1.63
C GLU A 74 11.58 -6.72 -0.78
N LEU A 75 10.64 -7.27 0.00
CA LEU A 75 9.64 -6.51 0.74
C LEU A 75 10.27 -5.56 1.79
N SER A 76 11.41 -5.93 2.39
CA SER A 76 12.10 -5.09 3.37
C SER A 76 12.80 -3.88 2.76
N ASP A 77 13.16 -3.96 1.47
CA ASP A 77 14.13 -3.06 0.86
C ASP A 77 13.49 -2.10 -0.15
N ILE A 78 12.27 -2.43 -0.60
CA ILE A 78 11.53 -1.64 -1.59
C ILE A 78 11.25 -0.22 -1.09
N LYS A 79 11.53 0.76 -1.95
CA LYS A 79 11.14 2.16 -1.82
C LYS A 79 10.11 2.49 -2.90
N PRO A 80 8.79 2.39 -2.62
CA PRO A 80 7.75 2.47 -3.65
C PRO A 80 7.79 3.73 -4.52
N LEU A 81 8.07 4.89 -3.93
CA LEU A 81 8.14 6.17 -4.67
C LEU A 81 9.39 6.34 -5.54
N ARG A 82 10.34 5.41 -5.44
CA ARG A 82 11.54 5.34 -6.29
C ARG A 82 11.41 4.16 -7.26
N ASP A 83 11.14 2.97 -6.73
CA ASP A 83 11.24 1.72 -7.47
C ASP A 83 10.01 1.47 -8.36
N ALA A 84 8.85 2.05 -8.04
CA ALA A 84 7.65 1.92 -8.87
C ALA A 84 7.58 2.96 -10.00
N VAL A 85 8.61 3.80 -10.19
CA VAL A 85 8.65 4.72 -11.33
C VAL A 85 8.79 3.90 -12.62
N GLY A 86 7.83 4.06 -13.53
CA GLY A 86 7.79 3.34 -14.81
C GLY A 86 7.85 4.19 -16.05
N LEU A 87 7.72 5.51 -15.91
CA LEU A 87 7.84 6.47 -17.00
C LEU A 87 9.27 7.03 -17.03
N PRO A 88 9.78 7.38 -18.23
CA PRO A 88 11.14 7.89 -18.37
C PRO A 88 11.32 9.25 -17.69
N SER A 89 12.57 9.67 -17.59
CA SER A 89 12.97 10.95 -17.00
C SER A 89 13.07 12.09 -18.01
N ASP A 90 12.52 11.92 -19.23
CA ASP A 90 12.53 12.97 -20.25
C ASP A 90 11.81 14.21 -19.73
N GLU A 91 12.45 15.37 -19.86
CA GLU A 91 11.93 16.64 -19.38
C GLU A 91 10.79 17.12 -20.28
N VAL A 92 9.62 17.34 -19.70
CA VAL A 92 8.42 17.88 -20.37
C VAL A 92 7.95 19.14 -19.66
N GLU A 93 7.32 20.06 -20.39
CA GLU A 93 6.74 21.27 -19.80
C GLU A 93 5.37 20.94 -19.20
N VAL A 94 5.12 21.45 -18.00
CA VAL A 94 3.86 21.27 -17.27
C VAL A 94 3.35 22.65 -16.86
N LEU A 95 2.10 22.95 -17.23
CA LEU A 95 1.38 24.10 -16.76
C LEU A 95 0.63 23.75 -15.47
N ILE A 96 0.98 24.40 -14.37
CA ILE A 96 0.36 24.19 -13.07
C ILE A 96 -1.00 24.91 -13.02
N LYS A 97 -2.05 24.17 -12.67
CA LYS A 97 -3.44 24.67 -12.56
C LYS A 97 -3.91 24.81 -11.12
N VAL A 98 -3.42 23.93 -10.24
CA VAL A 98 -3.74 23.87 -8.81
C VAL A 98 -2.41 23.81 -8.06
N PRO A 99 -2.26 24.48 -6.89
CA PRO A 99 -1.00 24.47 -6.16
C PRO A 99 -0.51 23.04 -5.92
N VAL A 100 0.78 22.79 -6.16
CA VAL A 100 1.43 21.48 -5.95
C VAL A 100 2.35 21.61 -4.73
N PRO A 101 2.11 20.85 -3.64
CA PRO A 101 2.99 20.88 -2.47
C PRO A 101 4.35 20.27 -2.80
N ARG A 102 5.34 20.46 -1.92
CA ARG A 102 6.59 19.69 -2.00
C ARG A 102 6.30 18.19 -1.97
N PHE A 103 6.93 17.45 -2.88
CA PHE A 103 6.83 15.99 -2.91
C PHE A 103 8.15 15.36 -3.32
N ARG A 104 8.30 14.05 -3.10
CA ARG A 104 9.44 13.28 -3.60
C ARG A 104 8.97 12.16 -4.52
N LEU A 105 9.67 11.97 -5.63
CA LEU A 105 9.42 10.90 -6.58
C LEU A 105 10.71 10.60 -7.36
N GLY A 106 10.96 9.34 -7.68
CA GLY A 106 12.21 8.95 -8.38
C GLY A 106 13.49 9.15 -7.56
N GLY A 107 13.37 9.38 -6.24
CA GLY A 107 14.52 9.68 -5.36
C GLY A 107 14.85 11.16 -5.21
N GLU A 108 14.17 12.03 -5.97
CA GLU A 108 14.39 13.48 -5.97
C GLU A 108 13.21 14.24 -5.34
N GLY A 109 13.44 15.49 -4.96
CA GLY A 109 12.42 16.38 -4.41
C GLY A 109 12.00 17.44 -5.41
N PHE A 110 10.69 17.69 -5.50
CA PHE A 110 10.07 18.64 -6.43
C PHE A 110 9.12 19.58 -5.69
N GLY A 111 8.85 20.73 -6.30
CA GLY A 111 7.95 21.75 -5.78
C GLY A 111 8.49 22.54 -4.58
N PRO A 112 7.65 23.37 -3.95
CA PRO A 112 6.24 23.58 -4.29
C PRO A 112 6.11 24.36 -5.62
N TYR A 113 4.94 24.27 -6.25
CA TYR A 113 4.59 25.05 -7.44
C TYR A 113 3.21 25.69 -7.28
N GLU A 114 3.07 26.92 -7.75
CA GLU A 114 1.87 27.73 -7.72
C GLU A 114 1.13 27.72 -9.08
N PRO A 115 -0.19 27.98 -9.09
CA PRO A 115 -0.97 28.06 -10.33
C PRO A 115 -0.41 29.11 -11.31
N GLY A 116 -0.37 28.75 -12.58
CA GLY A 116 0.16 29.58 -13.66
C GLY A 116 1.65 29.39 -13.94
N GLU A 117 2.39 28.72 -13.06
CA GLU A 117 3.78 28.35 -13.32
C GLU A 117 3.88 27.35 -14.47
N ARG A 118 4.91 27.53 -15.30
CA ARG A 118 5.34 26.57 -16.31
C ARG A 118 6.67 26.00 -15.87
N VAL A 119 6.71 24.71 -15.58
CA VAL A 119 7.88 24.03 -15.05
C VAL A 119 8.27 22.87 -15.95
N ARG A 120 9.57 22.70 -16.18
CA ARG A 120 10.09 21.47 -16.79
C ARG A 120 10.32 20.43 -15.70
N LEU A 121 9.73 19.27 -15.91
CA LEU A 121 9.80 18.14 -14.98
C LEU A 121 10.02 16.85 -15.75
N PRO A 122 10.65 15.84 -15.11
CA PRO A 122 10.66 14.49 -15.64
C PRO A 122 9.24 13.98 -15.93
N LEU A 123 9.06 13.22 -17.01
CA LEU A 123 7.74 12.72 -17.44
C LEU A 123 6.99 11.97 -16.33
N TYR A 124 7.69 11.21 -15.47
CA TYR A 124 7.05 10.55 -14.33
C TYR A 124 6.45 11.53 -13.30
N CYS A 125 7.08 12.69 -13.09
CA CYS A 125 6.55 13.75 -12.22
C CYS A 125 5.38 14.47 -12.90
N ALA A 126 5.53 14.80 -14.17
CA ALA A 126 4.50 15.43 -14.98
C ALA A 126 3.21 14.58 -15.01
N ALA A 127 3.35 13.27 -15.24
CA ALA A 127 2.24 12.33 -15.21
C ALA A 127 1.56 12.29 -13.83
N LEU A 128 2.31 12.27 -12.72
CA LEU A 128 1.70 12.31 -11.39
C LEU A 128 0.87 13.58 -11.17
N ILE A 129 1.41 14.74 -11.54
CA ILE A 129 0.73 16.04 -11.41
C ILE A 129 -0.55 16.06 -12.26
N ALA A 130 -0.47 15.61 -13.52
CA ALA A 130 -1.59 15.56 -14.44
C ALA A 130 -2.69 14.59 -14.00
N LEU A 131 -2.33 13.36 -13.60
CA LEU A 131 -3.28 12.33 -13.16
C LEU A 131 -3.92 12.65 -11.79
N LYS A 132 -3.31 13.56 -11.02
CA LYS A 132 -3.90 14.14 -9.81
C LYS A 132 -4.74 15.39 -10.09
N GLY A 133 -4.88 15.79 -11.34
CA GLY A 133 -5.68 16.94 -11.77
C GLY A 133 -5.10 18.28 -11.31
N ARG A 134 -3.77 18.38 -11.13
CA ARG A 134 -3.12 19.60 -10.64
C ARG A 134 -2.43 20.42 -11.73
N GLY A 135 -2.22 19.85 -12.90
CA GLY A 135 -1.59 20.50 -14.04
C GLY A 135 -1.85 19.74 -15.32
N GLU A 136 -1.38 20.29 -16.43
CA GLU A 136 -1.46 19.67 -17.75
C GLU A 136 -0.09 19.73 -18.43
N VAL A 137 0.25 18.68 -19.19
CA VAL A 137 1.46 18.65 -20.01
C VAL A 137 1.20 19.51 -21.24
N VAL A 138 2.13 20.40 -21.58
CA VAL A 138 2.03 21.38 -22.67
C VAL A 138 3.15 21.23 -23.70
#